data_AF-A0A1G1C4L9-F1
#
_entry.id   AF-A0A1G1C4L9-F1
#
_cell.length_a   1.000
_cell.length_b   1.000
_cell.length_c   1.000
_cell.angle_alpha   90.00
_cell.angle_beta   90.00
_cell.angle_gamma   90.00
#
_symmetry.space_group_name_H-M   'P 1'
#
loop_
_entity.id
_entity.type
_entity.pdbx_description
1 polymer ?
#
loop_
_entity_poly.entity_id
_entity_poly.type
_entity_poly.pdbx_seq_one_letter_code
_entity_poly.pdbx_strand_id
1 'polypeptide(L)'
;MASSSFKSSDSVRSAAPLRHAQSLTFAEPLSMERGGELASPTVCFETYGTLAPDAGNAVLICHALSGDSHVAAHDAADSPGWWDIVVGPGKAVDTNQLFVICPNMLGGCRGTTGPNSINPATNLPYGCDFPAITTSDIVELQRRLIDHLGIRRLLAVIGGSMGGHQVLNWAARCPNRLAGAVAIATSTRLTSQALAFDIVGRNAILHDPNFLAGQYYGAEAGGASAGLAIARMIGHITYLSREAMHDKFEDDRYQPRDVHTSFEKAFSVGSYLGYQGQRFIERFDANSYIALTKAMDLFDLGRTREELAMTFPRANCRWLVLSFTSDWLFPPEQSQEIVSALLASGRNVTYCNVPSRCGHDAFLLEDDLALYGELIRAFLDTLKGSADGPPEGSRRSEVAESPPNAFNVFESHRLDYDRILALIPPGSSVLDLGCGQGELLCRLRQRGHSKLVGIELDEDALLSCLRNAQDVIHADLNRRLPQFDTGQFDVVVLSQTLQTVLDVEGVLSEMLRIGRLGIVSFPNFAYRKLRQMLTEEGRAPEALGVLHHKWYNTPNLRFFSIADFETLCREKGIAILQMLALDTEAGVDVADNPNLNADLAIFVLGR
;
A
#
# COMPACT_ATOMS: atom_id res chain seq x y z
N MET A 1 -30.15 6.52 17.65
CA MET A 1 -29.43 6.65 16.38
C MET A 1 -29.18 5.22 15.91
N ALA A 2 -29.88 4.73 14.90
CA ALA A 2 -29.64 3.39 14.36
C ALA A 2 -28.26 3.40 13.68
N SER A 3 -27.36 2.48 14.06
CA SER A 3 -25.98 2.49 13.57
C SER A 3 -25.95 2.31 12.04
N SER A 4 -25.26 3.23 11.39
CA SER A 4 -25.04 3.29 9.94
C SER A 4 -24.01 2.26 9.44
N SER A 5 -23.76 1.18 10.19
CA SER A 5 -22.50 0.45 10.12
C SER A 5 -22.52 -0.78 9.20
N PHE A 6 -23.22 -0.81 8.06
CA PHE A 6 -23.29 -2.05 7.26
C PHE A 6 -23.35 -1.84 5.74
N LYS A 7 -22.46 -1.02 5.16
CA LYS A 7 -22.24 -0.93 3.71
C LYS A 7 -21.38 -2.11 3.23
N SER A 8 -21.79 -2.77 2.15
CA SER A 8 -20.94 -3.70 1.39
C SER A 8 -20.43 -2.99 0.14
N SER A 9 -19.19 -3.27 -0.28
CA SER A 9 -18.61 -2.75 -1.52
C SER A 9 -19.43 -3.14 -2.79
N ASP A 10 -20.27 -4.17 -2.69
CA ASP A 10 -21.20 -4.60 -3.74
C ASP A 10 -22.52 -3.83 -3.76
N SER A 11 -22.86 -3.11 -2.68
CA SER A 11 -24.19 -2.53 -2.51
C SER A 11 -24.55 -1.50 -3.59
N VAL A 12 -23.56 -0.79 -4.11
CA VAL A 12 -23.69 0.22 -5.17
C VAL A 12 -23.50 -0.34 -6.59
N ARG A 13 -23.09 -1.62 -6.71
CA ARG A 13 -22.84 -2.23 -8.02
C ARG A 13 -24.14 -2.76 -8.63
N SER A 14 -24.32 -2.52 -9.93
CA SER A 14 -25.52 -2.93 -10.68
C SER A 14 -25.14 -3.63 -11.98
N ALA A 15 -26.09 -4.38 -12.57
CA ALA A 15 -25.99 -4.95 -13.91
C ALA A 15 -26.51 -3.99 -15.00
N ALA A 16 -26.83 -2.74 -14.64
CA ALA A 16 -27.36 -1.77 -15.60
C ALA A 16 -26.32 -1.44 -16.68
N PRO A 17 -26.75 -1.07 -17.89
CA PRO A 17 -25.84 -0.62 -18.94
C PRO A 17 -24.95 0.54 -18.46
N LEU A 18 -23.65 0.42 -18.71
CA LEU A 18 -22.67 1.46 -18.42
C LEU A 18 -22.82 2.60 -19.43
N ARG A 19 -23.32 3.77 -18.99
CA ARG A 19 -23.72 4.87 -19.89
C ARG A 19 -22.55 5.51 -20.62
N HIS A 20 -21.39 5.54 -19.99
CA HIS A 20 -20.19 6.23 -20.46
C HIS A 20 -19.13 5.26 -21.00
N ALA A 21 -19.43 3.95 -21.00
CA ALA A 21 -18.52 2.94 -21.51
C ALA A 21 -18.21 3.14 -23.00
N GLN A 22 -16.92 3.12 -23.30
CA GLN A 22 -16.37 3.13 -24.64
C GLN A 22 -15.89 1.73 -24.97
N SER A 23 -15.85 1.39 -26.27
CA SER A 23 -15.36 0.10 -26.74
C SER A 23 -14.41 0.31 -27.92
N LEU A 24 -13.28 -0.39 -27.86
CA LEU A 24 -12.28 -0.39 -28.92
C LEU A 24 -11.98 -1.83 -29.33
N THR A 25 -12.24 -2.16 -30.59
CA THR A 25 -11.92 -3.46 -31.18
C THR A 25 -10.63 -3.36 -31.98
N PHE A 26 -9.66 -4.22 -31.66
CA PHE A 26 -8.41 -4.31 -32.41
C PHE A 26 -8.58 -5.29 -33.57
N ALA A 27 -8.11 -4.90 -34.76
CA ALA A 27 -8.13 -5.77 -35.94
C ALA A 27 -7.01 -6.82 -35.86
N GLU A 28 -5.89 -6.49 -35.22
CA GLU A 28 -4.78 -7.41 -35.02
C GLU A 28 -5.11 -8.44 -33.93
N PRO A 29 -4.87 -9.74 -34.20
CA PRO A 29 -5.03 -10.77 -33.19
C PRO A 29 -4.18 -10.50 -31.94
N LEU A 30 -4.71 -10.94 -30.80
CA LEU A 30 -3.97 -11.01 -29.54
C LEU A 30 -3.53 -12.46 -29.32
N SER A 31 -2.23 -12.72 -29.46
CA SER A 31 -1.64 -14.01 -29.12
C SER A 31 -1.61 -14.20 -27.61
N MET A 32 -2.05 -15.36 -27.14
CA MET A 32 -2.16 -15.66 -25.71
C MET A 32 -0.85 -16.25 -25.18
N GLU A 33 -0.45 -15.91 -23.95
CA GLU A 33 0.79 -16.39 -23.32
C GLU A 33 0.85 -17.92 -23.23
N ARG A 34 -0.29 -18.57 -23.01
CA ARG A 34 -0.42 -20.04 -22.91
C ARG A 34 -0.81 -20.72 -24.22
N GLY A 35 -0.74 -20.00 -25.34
CA GLY A 35 -1.09 -20.49 -26.67
C GLY A 35 -2.55 -20.23 -27.06
N GLY A 36 -2.79 -20.20 -28.38
CA GLY A 36 -4.05 -19.71 -28.95
C GLY A 36 -4.01 -18.20 -29.23
N GLU A 37 -5.09 -17.69 -29.81
CA GLU A 37 -5.24 -16.27 -30.15
C GLU A 37 -6.70 -15.83 -30.07
N LEU A 38 -6.90 -14.53 -29.82
CA LEU A 38 -8.17 -13.84 -30.01
C LEU A 38 -8.08 -12.99 -31.27
N ALA A 39 -8.86 -13.32 -32.29
CA ALA A 39 -8.71 -12.73 -33.63
C ALA A 39 -8.97 -11.22 -33.67
N SER A 40 -9.99 -10.73 -32.95
CA SER A 40 -10.32 -9.31 -32.91
C SER A 40 -10.84 -8.93 -31.51
N PRO A 41 -9.93 -8.78 -30.53
CA PRO A 41 -10.33 -8.52 -29.15
C PRO A 41 -10.89 -7.09 -29.01
N THR A 42 -11.96 -6.97 -28.25
CA THR A 42 -12.56 -5.70 -27.83
C THR A 42 -12.18 -5.41 -26.40
N VAL A 43 -11.78 -4.18 -26.12
CA VAL A 43 -11.63 -3.64 -24.76
C VAL A 43 -12.73 -2.62 -24.49
N CYS A 44 -13.47 -2.83 -23.40
CA CYS A 44 -14.42 -1.87 -22.85
C CYS A 44 -13.72 -1.06 -21.76
N PHE A 45 -13.86 0.26 -21.77
CA PHE A 45 -13.20 1.16 -20.83
C PHE A 45 -13.98 2.44 -20.60
N GLU A 46 -13.70 3.12 -19.49
CA GLU A 46 -14.16 4.47 -19.22
C GLU A 46 -12.97 5.37 -18.89
N THR A 47 -13.15 6.67 -19.16
CA THR A 47 -12.14 7.70 -18.93
C THR A 47 -12.71 8.87 -18.16
N TYR A 48 -11.95 9.44 -17.23
CA TYR A 48 -12.40 10.54 -16.37
C TYR A 48 -11.37 11.67 -16.37
N GLY A 49 -11.85 12.91 -16.29
CA GLY A 49 -10.99 14.08 -16.38
C GLY A 49 -10.54 14.38 -17.82
N THR A 50 -9.49 15.20 -17.95
CA THR A 50 -8.98 15.64 -19.26
C THR A 50 -7.51 15.28 -19.41
N LEU A 51 -7.15 14.62 -20.50
CA LEU A 51 -5.76 14.28 -20.83
C LEU A 51 -4.97 15.56 -21.13
N ALA A 52 -3.87 15.76 -20.41
CA ALA A 52 -2.96 16.87 -20.65
C ALA A 52 -2.31 16.76 -22.05
N PRO A 53 -1.91 17.87 -22.69
CA PRO A 53 -1.29 17.84 -24.02
C PRO A 53 -0.04 16.97 -24.14
N ASP A 54 0.71 16.80 -23.05
CA ASP A 54 1.89 15.95 -22.94
C ASP A 54 1.59 14.52 -22.45
N ALA A 55 0.31 14.23 -22.18
CA ALA A 55 -0.19 13.01 -21.54
C ALA A 55 0.42 12.69 -20.16
N GLY A 56 1.07 13.66 -19.50
CA GLY A 56 1.80 13.47 -18.25
C GLY A 56 0.92 13.21 -17.02
N ASN A 57 -0.39 13.41 -17.13
CA ASN A 57 -1.36 13.24 -16.04
C ASN A 57 -2.21 11.95 -16.13
N ALA A 58 -1.86 11.03 -17.03
CA ALA A 58 -2.64 9.81 -17.26
C ALA A 58 -2.43 8.75 -16.15
N VAL A 59 -3.51 8.27 -15.54
CA VAL A 59 -3.51 7.23 -14.50
C VAL A 59 -4.35 6.04 -14.96
N LEU A 60 -3.77 4.84 -14.93
CA LEU A 60 -4.48 3.59 -15.21
C LEU A 60 -4.96 2.97 -13.89
N ILE A 61 -6.25 2.69 -13.78
CA ILE A 61 -6.84 1.95 -12.66
C ILE A 61 -7.20 0.53 -13.11
N CYS A 62 -6.62 -0.45 -12.43
CA CYS A 62 -6.85 -1.87 -12.60
C CYS A 62 -7.83 -2.36 -11.53
N HIS A 63 -9.04 -2.76 -11.94
CA HIS A 63 -10.08 -3.21 -11.01
C HIS A 63 -9.73 -4.58 -10.37
N ALA A 64 -10.40 -4.92 -9.25
CA ALA A 64 -10.32 -6.24 -8.63
C ALA A 64 -11.21 -7.27 -9.37
N LEU A 65 -11.18 -8.55 -8.97
CA LEU A 65 -11.83 -9.67 -9.70
C LEU A 65 -13.28 -9.40 -10.14
N SER A 66 -14.07 -8.74 -9.31
CA SER A 66 -15.50 -8.49 -9.55
C SER A 66 -15.85 -7.05 -9.94
N GLY A 67 -14.85 -6.22 -10.21
CA GLY A 67 -15.02 -4.87 -10.72
C GLY A 67 -15.28 -4.83 -12.23
N ASP A 68 -15.38 -3.62 -12.76
CA ASP A 68 -15.52 -3.35 -14.20
C ASP A 68 -14.87 -1.98 -14.53
N SER A 69 -15.10 -1.46 -15.75
CA SER A 69 -14.56 -0.18 -16.19
C SER A 69 -15.14 1.03 -15.43
N HIS A 70 -16.27 0.87 -14.74
CA HIS A 70 -17.01 1.96 -14.15
C HIS A 70 -16.54 2.26 -12.71
N VAL A 71 -15.42 2.98 -12.61
CA VAL A 71 -14.75 3.25 -11.32
C VAL A 71 -15.46 4.32 -10.48
N ALA A 72 -16.07 5.33 -11.11
CA ALA A 72 -16.81 6.41 -10.44
C ALA A 72 -17.95 6.93 -11.32
N ALA A 73 -18.89 7.67 -10.72
CA ALA A 73 -19.92 8.39 -11.46
C ALA A 73 -19.30 9.53 -12.30
N HIS A 74 -19.75 9.70 -13.55
CA HIS A 74 -19.32 10.82 -14.41
C HIS A 74 -20.03 12.13 -14.07
N ASP A 75 -21.31 12.04 -13.68
CA ASP A 75 -22.16 13.17 -13.34
C ASP A 75 -23.25 12.76 -12.34
N ALA A 76 -24.09 13.72 -11.92
CA ALA A 76 -25.13 13.49 -10.92
C ALA A 76 -26.27 12.54 -11.38
N ALA A 77 -26.37 12.26 -12.68
CA ALA A 77 -27.37 11.34 -13.24
C ALA A 77 -26.80 9.92 -13.42
N ASP A 78 -25.49 9.74 -13.25
CA ASP A 78 -24.80 8.46 -13.33
C ASP A 78 -24.82 7.72 -11.97
N SER A 79 -24.72 6.40 -12.01
CA SER A 79 -24.65 5.61 -10.77
C SER A 79 -23.27 5.74 -10.14
N PRO A 80 -23.13 5.60 -8.81
CA PRO A 80 -21.81 5.49 -8.19
C PRO A 80 -21.05 4.28 -8.72
N GLY A 81 -19.79 4.49 -9.09
CA GLY A 81 -18.88 3.41 -9.49
C GLY A 81 -18.33 2.59 -8.32
N TRP A 82 -17.59 1.52 -8.62
CA TRP A 82 -17.09 0.61 -7.59
C TRP A 82 -16.02 1.20 -6.67
N TRP A 83 -15.41 2.34 -7.06
CA TRP A 83 -14.44 3.09 -6.27
C TRP A 83 -14.76 4.58 -6.19
N ASP A 84 -16.07 4.90 -6.23
CA ASP A 84 -16.54 6.29 -6.26
C ASP A 84 -15.95 7.10 -5.10
N ILE A 85 -15.79 6.52 -3.91
CA ILE A 85 -15.22 7.19 -2.73
C ILE A 85 -13.77 7.67 -2.91
N VAL A 86 -13.00 7.06 -3.82
CA VAL A 86 -11.57 7.37 -4.07
C VAL A 86 -11.39 8.23 -5.32
N VAL A 87 -12.17 7.98 -6.38
CA VAL A 87 -11.99 8.58 -7.71
C VAL A 87 -13.07 9.61 -8.00
N GLY A 88 -12.66 10.82 -8.38
CA GLY A 88 -13.58 11.89 -8.76
C GLY A 88 -13.07 13.28 -8.40
N PRO A 89 -13.85 14.34 -8.69
CA PRO A 89 -13.43 15.71 -8.46
C PRO A 89 -13.08 15.97 -6.99
N GLY A 90 -11.83 16.37 -6.73
CA GLY A 90 -11.32 16.67 -5.39
C GLY A 90 -11.14 15.46 -4.45
N LYS A 91 -11.26 14.22 -4.97
CA LYS A 91 -11.04 12.98 -4.19
C LYS A 91 -9.56 12.57 -4.21
N ALA A 92 -9.22 11.41 -3.65
CA ALA A 92 -7.83 10.95 -3.54
C ALA A 92 -7.17 10.82 -4.92
N VAL A 93 -7.91 10.28 -5.89
CA VAL A 93 -7.58 10.33 -7.32
C VAL A 93 -8.44 11.43 -7.95
N ASP A 94 -7.89 12.65 -7.95
CA ASP A 94 -8.61 13.86 -8.35
C ASP A 94 -8.72 13.99 -9.89
N THR A 95 -9.92 13.78 -10.43
CA THR A 95 -10.19 13.87 -11.87
C THR A 95 -10.24 15.31 -12.40
N ASN A 96 -10.17 16.33 -11.53
CA ASN A 96 -9.93 17.71 -11.98
C ASN A 96 -8.48 17.92 -12.45
N GLN A 97 -7.56 17.06 -12.00
CA GLN A 97 -6.12 17.17 -12.29
C GLN A 97 -5.61 15.99 -13.13
N LEU A 98 -6.22 14.81 -12.98
CA LEU A 98 -5.77 13.56 -13.55
C LEU A 98 -6.69 13.12 -14.69
N PHE A 99 -6.11 12.43 -15.67
CA PHE A 99 -6.85 11.69 -16.68
C PHE A 99 -6.85 10.21 -16.30
N VAL A 100 -7.96 9.74 -15.73
CA VAL A 100 -8.10 8.36 -15.26
C VAL A 100 -8.64 7.48 -16.37
N ILE A 101 -8.07 6.29 -16.54
CA ILE A 101 -8.50 5.27 -17.49
C ILE A 101 -8.76 3.99 -16.71
N CYS A 102 -9.94 3.40 -16.87
CA CYS A 102 -10.26 2.10 -16.27
C CYS A 102 -10.83 1.16 -17.34
N PRO A 103 -10.02 0.20 -17.85
CA PRO A 103 -10.51 -0.85 -18.72
C PRO A 103 -11.09 -2.01 -17.93
N ASN A 104 -12.19 -2.59 -18.41
CA ASN A 104 -12.65 -3.89 -17.95
C ASN A 104 -11.67 -4.98 -18.43
N MET A 105 -11.35 -5.95 -17.58
CA MET A 105 -10.36 -6.99 -17.87
C MET A 105 -10.74 -7.89 -19.06
N LEU A 106 -9.73 -8.35 -19.80
CA LEU A 106 -9.86 -9.49 -20.71
C LEU A 106 -10.36 -10.71 -19.92
N GLY A 107 -11.33 -11.45 -20.47
CA GLY A 107 -11.98 -12.55 -19.76
C GLY A 107 -13.07 -12.14 -18.77
N GLY A 108 -13.29 -10.84 -18.56
CA GLY A 108 -14.44 -10.32 -17.83
C GLY A 108 -15.75 -10.41 -18.63
N CYS A 109 -16.83 -9.89 -18.05
CA CYS A 109 -18.18 -9.99 -18.62
C CYS A 109 -18.89 -8.65 -18.84
N ARG A 110 -18.17 -7.53 -18.72
CA ARG A 110 -18.67 -6.15 -18.80
C ARG A 110 -18.13 -5.42 -20.03
N GLY A 111 -18.34 -6.00 -21.20
CA GLY A 111 -18.05 -5.39 -22.51
C GLY A 111 -16.71 -5.79 -23.14
N THR A 112 -15.63 -5.93 -22.35
CA THR A 112 -14.36 -6.48 -22.86
C THR A 112 -14.54 -7.94 -23.27
N THR A 113 -13.82 -8.37 -24.31
CA THR A 113 -13.85 -9.75 -24.80
C THR A 113 -13.61 -10.76 -23.67
N GLY A 114 -14.59 -11.63 -23.48
CA GLY A 114 -14.61 -12.69 -22.48
C GLY A 114 -15.43 -13.89 -22.96
N PRO A 115 -15.63 -14.91 -22.11
CA PRO A 115 -16.37 -16.11 -22.48
C PRO A 115 -17.80 -15.87 -23.00
N ASN A 116 -18.46 -14.81 -22.52
CA ASN A 116 -19.80 -14.41 -22.98
C ASN A 116 -19.80 -13.61 -24.30
N SER A 117 -18.64 -13.27 -24.85
CA SER A 117 -18.52 -12.56 -26.13
C SER A 117 -18.73 -13.49 -27.31
N ILE A 118 -19.18 -12.95 -28.44
CA ILE A 118 -19.37 -13.73 -29.67
C ILE A 118 -18.01 -14.11 -30.26
N ASN A 119 -17.84 -15.42 -30.53
CA ASN A 119 -16.72 -15.95 -31.26
C ASN A 119 -16.94 -15.71 -32.77
N PRO A 120 -16.08 -14.95 -33.46
CA PRO A 120 -16.26 -14.65 -34.88
C PRO A 120 -16.16 -15.88 -35.79
N ALA A 121 -15.55 -16.98 -35.34
CA ALA A 121 -15.46 -18.22 -36.11
C ALA A 121 -16.75 -19.04 -36.11
N THR A 122 -17.55 -18.96 -35.05
CA THR A 122 -18.78 -19.78 -34.87
C THR A 122 -20.06 -18.96 -34.84
N ASN A 123 -19.95 -17.64 -34.67
CA ASN A 123 -21.06 -16.71 -34.44
C ASN A 123 -21.93 -17.07 -33.22
N LEU A 124 -21.34 -17.78 -32.25
CA LEU A 124 -21.92 -18.13 -30.96
C LEU A 124 -21.03 -17.57 -29.84
N PRO A 125 -21.52 -17.39 -28.61
CA PRO A 125 -20.66 -17.07 -27.48
C PRO A 125 -19.49 -18.06 -27.35
N TYR A 126 -18.30 -17.60 -26.96
CA TYR A 126 -17.14 -18.47 -26.80
C TYR A 126 -17.40 -19.62 -25.82
N GLY A 127 -17.98 -19.32 -24.66
CA GLY A 127 -18.18 -20.28 -23.59
C GLY A 127 -16.92 -21.06 -23.23
N CYS A 128 -16.99 -22.39 -23.34
CA CYS A 128 -15.84 -23.24 -23.03
C CYS A 128 -14.68 -23.11 -24.03
N ASP A 129 -14.93 -22.54 -25.22
CA ASP A 129 -13.92 -22.35 -26.25
C ASP A 129 -13.11 -21.06 -26.05
N PHE A 130 -13.43 -20.27 -25.01
CA PHE A 130 -12.62 -19.11 -24.65
C PHE A 130 -11.22 -19.56 -24.19
N PRO A 131 -10.14 -18.97 -24.72
CA PRO A 131 -8.79 -19.39 -24.37
C PRO A 131 -8.50 -19.17 -22.89
N ALA A 132 -7.62 -20.00 -22.34
CA ALA A 132 -7.09 -19.76 -21.00
C ALA A 132 -6.19 -18.51 -21.03
N ILE A 133 -6.56 -17.51 -20.24
CA ILE A 133 -5.85 -16.24 -20.14
C ILE A 133 -4.95 -16.17 -18.89
N THR A 134 -4.01 -15.26 -18.93
CA THR A 134 -3.11 -14.91 -17.84
C THR A 134 -3.20 -13.41 -17.52
N THR A 135 -2.66 -12.99 -16.36
CA THR A 135 -2.51 -11.55 -16.06
C THR A 135 -1.70 -10.82 -17.13
N SER A 136 -0.72 -11.50 -17.75
CA SER A 136 0.05 -10.96 -18.86
C SER A 136 -0.80 -10.64 -20.09
N ASP A 137 -1.77 -11.49 -20.42
CA ASP A 137 -2.68 -11.26 -21.56
C ASP A 137 -3.62 -10.07 -21.28
N ILE A 138 -4.10 -9.96 -20.04
CA ILE A 138 -4.89 -8.81 -19.56
C ILE A 138 -4.09 -7.51 -19.73
N VAL A 139 -2.85 -7.49 -19.23
CA VAL A 139 -1.97 -6.31 -19.30
C VAL A 139 -1.58 -5.98 -20.75
N GLU A 140 -1.39 -6.97 -21.61
CA GLU A 140 -1.10 -6.72 -23.03
C GLU A 140 -2.28 -6.03 -23.73
N LEU A 141 -3.52 -6.45 -23.48
CA LEU A 141 -4.70 -5.76 -24.03
C LEU A 141 -4.81 -4.33 -23.51
N GLN A 142 -4.55 -4.11 -22.22
CA GLN A 142 -4.50 -2.77 -21.63
C GLN A 142 -3.39 -1.93 -22.28
N ARG A 143 -2.22 -2.49 -22.53
CA ARG A 143 -1.10 -1.81 -23.18
C ARG A 143 -1.46 -1.33 -24.58
N ARG A 144 -2.18 -2.15 -25.36
CA ARG A 144 -2.71 -1.73 -26.67
C ARG A 144 -3.72 -0.59 -26.57
N LEU A 145 -4.58 -0.58 -25.54
CA LEU A 145 -5.47 0.55 -25.26
C LEU A 145 -4.68 1.83 -24.94
N ILE A 146 -3.70 1.75 -24.04
CA ILE A 146 -2.86 2.89 -23.66
C ILE A 146 -2.07 3.44 -24.86
N ASP A 147 -1.57 2.58 -25.74
CA ASP A 147 -0.93 2.99 -27.00
C ASP A 147 -1.92 3.68 -27.94
N HIS A 148 -3.14 3.16 -28.09
CA HIS A 148 -4.19 3.75 -28.92
C HIS A 148 -4.57 5.15 -28.44
N LEU A 149 -4.62 5.37 -27.13
CA LEU A 149 -4.89 6.68 -26.51
C LEU A 149 -3.69 7.65 -26.63
N GLY A 150 -2.58 7.24 -27.24
CA GLY A 150 -1.40 8.08 -27.46
C GLY A 150 -0.52 8.29 -26.21
N ILE A 151 -0.69 7.47 -25.17
CA ILE A 151 -0.03 7.66 -23.88
C ILE A 151 1.27 6.84 -23.83
N ARG A 152 2.39 7.55 -24.00
CA ARG A 152 3.72 6.92 -23.98
C ARG A 152 4.14 6.47 -22.59
N ARG A 153 3.78 7.21 -21.53
CA ARG A 153 4.12 6.90 -20.14
C ARG A 153 2.97 7.31 -19.24
N LEU A 154 2.49 6.39 -18.41
CA LEU A 154 1.49 6.65 -17.39
C LEU A 154 2.14 7.37 -16.20
N LEU A 155 1.45 8.34 -15.62
CA LEU A 155 1.81 8.91 -14.32
C LEU A 155 1.84 7.79 -13.28
N ALA A 156 0.75 7.00 -13.20
CA ALA A 156 0.67 5.87 -12.30
C ALA A 156 -0.20 4.73 -12.84
N VAL A 157 0.08 3.52 -12.37
CA VAL A 157 -0.83 2.36 -12.43
C VAL A 157 -1.26 2.02 -11.01
N ILE A 158 -2.56 1.93 -10.76
CA ILE A 158 -3.14 1.72 -9.43
C ILE A 158 -4.05 0.50 -9.47
N GLY A 159 -3.94 -0.40 -8.49
CA GLY A 159 -4.81 -1.57 -8.43
C GLY A 159 -4.76 -2.30 -7.09
N GLY A 160 -5.93 -2.74 -6.65
CA GLY A 160 -6.12 -3.54 -5.44
C GLY A 160 -6.43 -5.00 -5.74
N SER A 161 -6.03 -5.95 -4.88
CA SER A 161 -6.34 -7.38 -5.05
C SER A 161 -5.79 -7.93 -6.38
N MET A 162 -6.62 -8.58 -7.20
CA MET A 162 -6.28 -8.96 -8.58
C MET A 162 -5.89 -7.75 -9.48
N GLY A 163 -6.35 -6.54 -9.14
CA GLY A 163 -5.88 -5.28 -9.70
C GLY A 163 -4.39 -5.04 -9.45
N GLY A 164 -3.92 -5.41 -8.25
CA GLY A 164 -2.52 -5.34 -7.88
C GLY A 164 -1.64 -6.32 -8.66
N HIS A 165 -2.13 -7.52 -9.00
CA HIS A 165 -1.42 -8.43 -9.92
C HIS A 165 -1.14 -7.76 -11.28
N GLN A 166 -2.11 -7.00 -11.80
CA GLN A 166 -1.93 -6.24 -13.03
C GLN A 166 -0.90 -5.13 -12.86
N VAL A 167 -0.90 -4.38 -11.74
CA VAL A 167 0.11 -3.35 -11.42
C VAL A 167 1.51 -3.97 -11.41
N LEU A 168 1.69 -5.08 -10.70
CA LEU A 168 2.97 -5.78 -10.61
C LEU A 168 3.44 -6.26 -11.99
N ASN A 169 2.53 -6.80 -12.81
CA ASN A 169 2.83 -7.26 -14.16
C ASN A 169 3.17 -6.09 -15.12
N TRP A 170 2.47 -4.96 -15.01
CA TRP A 170 2.81 -3.71 -15.71
C TRP A 170 4.23 -3.24 -15.38
N ALA A 171 4.57 -3.19 -14.10
CA ALA A 171 5.89 -2.76 -13.67
C ALA A 171 7.01 -3.73 -14.09
N ALA A 172 6.72 -5.04 -14.10
CA ALA A 172 7.66 -6.06 -14.52
C ALA A 172 7.90 -6.08 -16.03
N ARG A 173 6.83 -5.99 -16.84
CA ARG A 173 6.93 -6.11 -18.30
C ARG A 173 7.21 -4.78 -19.01
N CYS A 174 6.75 -3.68 -18.43
CA CYS A 174 6.80 -2.35 -19.05
C CYS A 174 7.50 -1.32 -18.15
N PRO A 175 8.73 -1.58 -17.63
CA PRO A 175 9.38 -0.79 -16.57
C PRO A 175 9.59 0.70 -16.87
N ASN A 176 9.57 1.11 -18.14
CA ASN A 176 9.75 2.49 -18.58
C ASN A 176 8.44 3.19 -18.97
N ARG A 177 7.30 2.52 -18.83
CA ARG A 177 5.97 3.01 -19.26
C ARG A 177 5.14 3.60 -18.11
N LEU A 178 5.68 3.65 -16.89
CA LEU A 178 5.02 4.21 -15.71
C LEU A 178 5.98 5.04 -14.85
N ALA A 179 5.50 6.08 -14.19
CA ALA A 179 6.27 6.85 -13.20
C ALA A 179 6.03 6.36 -11.76
N GLY A 180 4.83 5.84 -11.47
CA GLY A 180 4.50 5.22 -10.19
C GLY A 180 3.67 3.95 -10.30
N ALA A 181 3.83 3.05 -9.34
CA ALA A 181 3.02 1.85 -9.16
C ALA A 181 2.40 1.86 -7.77
N VAL A 182 1.07 1.71 -7.69
CA VAL A 182 0.32 1.64 -6.43
C VAL A 182 -0.33 0.26 -6.32
N ALA A 183 0.25 -0.58 -5.47
CA ALA A 183 -0.18 -1.95 -5.24
C ALA A 183 -0.88 -2.04 -3.88
N ILE A 184 -2.16 -2.44 -3.87
CA ILE A 184 -3.01 -2.41 -2.68
C ILE A 184 -3.51 -3.83 -2.38
N ALA A 185 -3.36 -4.32 -1.15
CA ALA A 185 -3.89 -5.61 -0.70
C ALA A 185 -3.67 -6.73 -1.73
N THR A 186 -2.43 -6.94 -2.15
CA THR A 186 -2.08 -7.83 -3.27
C THR A 186 -0.80 -8.61 -2.96
N SER A 187 -0.45 -9.54 -3.84
CA SER A 187 0.70 -10.42 -3.68
C SER A 187 1.37 -10.74 -5.02
N THR A 188 2.56 -11.32 -4.95
CA THR A 188 3.30 -11.80 -6.14
C THR A 188 2.81 -13.15 -6.63
N ARG A 189 2.01 -13.83 -5.81
CA ARG A 189 1.38 -15.13 -6.01
C ARG A 189 0.36 -15.37 -4.90
N LEU A 190 -0.70 -16.13 -5.19
CA LEU A 190 -1.66 -16.52 -4.15
C LEU A 190 -1.05 -17.49 -3.13
N THR A 191 -1.56 -17.43 -1.90
CA THR A 191 -1.31 -18.44 -0.86
C THR A 191 -2.04 -19.74 -1.19
N SER A 192 -1.58 -20.87 -0.64
CA SER A 192 -2.28 -22.15 -0.78
C SER A 192 -3.73 -22.10 -0.25
N GLN A 193 -3.97 -21.27 0.76
CA GLN A 193 -5.30 -21.09 1.33
C GLN A 193 -6.22 -20.29 0.39
N ALA A 194 -5.73 -19.18 -0.18
CA ALA A 194 -6.47 -18.41 -1.18
C ALA A 194 -6.82 -19.29 -2.40
N LEU A 195 -5.82 -20.03 -2.92
CA LEU A 195 -6.01 -21.00 -4.01
C LEU A 195 -7.10 -22.04 -3.68
N ALA A 196 -7.14 -22.54 -2.44
CA ALA A 196 -8.14 -23.52 -2.03
C ALA A 196 -9.57 -22.95 -2.12
N PHE A 197 -9.79 -21.69 -1.73
CA PHE A 197 -11.11 -21.05 -1.85
C PHE A 197 -11.53 -20.90 -3.32
N ASP A 198 -10.62 -20.49 -4.19
CA ASP A 198 -10.90 -20.39 -5.63
C ASP A 198 -11.22 -21.75 -6.26
N ILE A 199 -10.52 -22.81 -5.85
CA ILE A 199 -10.80 -24.19 -6.28
C ILE A 199 -12.20 -24.62 -5.83
N VAL A 200 -12.60 -24.36 -4.59
CA VAL A 200 -13.95 -24.72 -4.11
C VAL A 200 -15.02 -23.93 -4.86
N GLY A 201 -14.83 -22.62 -5.04
CA GLY A 201 -15.76 -21.78 -5.80
C GLY A 201 -15.93 -22.24 -7.24
N ARG A 202 -14.83 -22.55 -7.95
CA ARG A 202 -14.89 -23.12 -9.30
C ARG A 202 -15.56 -24.48 -9.32
N ASN A 203 -15.29 -25.35 -8.35
CA ASN A 203 -15.96 -26.67 -8.30
C ASN A 203 -17.47 -26.54 -8.09
N ALA A 204 -17.93 -25.56 -7.31
CA ALA A 204 -19.36 -25.29 -7.16
C ALA A 204 -20.01 -24.93 -8.51
N ILE A 205 -19.33 -24.14 -9.35
CA ILE A 205 -19.79 -23.80 -10.71
C ILE A 205 -19.74 -25.02 -11.64
N LEU A 206 -18.60 -25.73 -11.67
CA LEU A 206 -18.37 -26.85 -12.60
C LEU A 206 -19.34 -28.02 -12.37
N HIS A 207 -19.82 -28.20 -11.15
CA HIS A 207 -20.78 -29.26 -10.79
C HIS A 207 -22.23 -28.78 -10.74
N ASP A 208 -22.50 -27.52 -11.10
CA ASP A 208 -23.87 -27.05 -11.29
C ASP A 208 -24.46 -27.76 -12.53
N PRO A 209 -25.61 -28.46 -12.41
CA PRO A 209 -26.24 -29.14 -13.54
C PRO A 209 -26.53 -28.23 -14.74
N ASN A 210 -26.71 -26.92 -14.50
CA ASN A 210 -26.99 -25.93 -15.52
C ASN A 210 -25.73 -25.31 -16.12
N PHE A 211 -24.53 -25.73 -15.72
CA PHE A 211 -23.27 -25.25 -16.31
C PHE A 211 -23.06 -25.76 -17.74
N LEU A 212 -23.62 -26.93 -18.09
CA LEU A 212 -23.57 -27.50 -19.45
C LEU A 212 -22.16 -27.45 -20.06
N ALA A 213 -21.15 -27.84 -19.28
CA ALA A 213 -19.73 -27.81 -19.64
C ALA A 213 -19.22 -26.44 -20.14
N GLY A 214 -19.83 -25.34 -19.69
CA GLY A 214 -19.48 -23.98 -20.09
C GLY A 214 -20.23 -23.47 -21.32
N GLN A 215 -21.11 -24.28 -21.93
CA GLN A 215 -21.92 -23.91 -23.10
C GLN A 215 -23.40 -23.70 -22.72
N TYR A 216 -23.64 -22.95 -21.66
CA TYR A 216 -24.98 -22.67 -21.14
C TYR A 216 -25.69 -21.46 -21.78
N TYR A 217 -25.01 -20.70 -22.64
CA TYR A 217 -25.61 -19.50 -23.25
C TYR A 217 -26.80 -19.89 -24.14
N GLY A 218 -27.95 -19.28 -23.87
CA GLY A 218 -29.21 -19.58 -24.58
C GLY A 218 -29.98 -20.79 -24.04
N ALA A 219 -29.48 -21.48 -23.02
CA ALA A 219 -30.24 -22.53 -22.33
C ALA A 219 -31.35 -21.93 -21.44
N GLU A 220 -32.51 -22.58 -21.40
CA GLU A 220 -33.68 -22.11 -20.62
C GLU A 220 -33.38 -21.97 -19.11
N ALA A 221 -32.48 -22.81 -18.58
CA ALA A 221 -32.14 -22.84 -17.17
C ALA A 221 -31.25 -21.67 -16.69
N GLY A 222 -30.80 -20.78 -17.59
CA GLY A 222 -30.12 -19.54 -17.22
C GLY A 222 -28.69 -19.70 -16.67
N GLY A 223 -28.03 -20.83 -16.93
CA GLY A 223 -26.63 -21.09 -16.54
C GLY A 223 -26.41 -21.52 -15.09
N ALA A 224 -25.14 -21.59 -14.69
CA ALA A 224 -24.69 -22.11 -13.38
C ALA A 224 -24.90 -21.12 -12.20
N SER A 225 -26.11 -20.60 -12.08
CA SER A 225 -26.45 -19.55 -11.11
C SER A 225 -26.27 -20.02 -9.66
N ALA A 226 -26.62 -21.27 -9.34
CA ALA A 226 -26.48 -21.77 -7.97
C ALA A 226 -25.01 -21.94 -7.60
N GLY A 227 -24.22 -22.55 -8.49
CA GLY A 227 -22.78 -22.70 -8.34
C GLY A 227 -22.05 -21.36 -8.22
N LEU A 228 -22.41 -20.38 -9.06
CA LEU A 228 -21.83 -19.04 -9.02
C LEU A 228 -22.18 -18.28 -7.74
N ALA A 229 -23.43 -18.40 -7.26
CA ALA A 229 -23.83 -17.81 -5.99
C ALA A 229 -23.04 -18.42 -4.82
N ILE A 230 -22.86 -19.74 -4.77
CA ILE A 230 -22.02 -20.41 -3.75
C ILE A 230 -20.58 -19.92 -3.82
N ALA A 231 -20.00 -19.83 -5.02
CA ALA A 231 -18.66 -19.29 -5.21
C ALA A 231 -18.55 -17.85 -4.64
N ARG A 232 -19.56 -17.01 -4.89
CA ARG A 232 -19.61 -15.65 -4.33
C ARG A 232 -19.71 -15.65 -2.81
N MET A 233 -20.52 -16.53 -2.21
CA MET A 233 -20.65 -16.63 -0.75
C MET A 233 -19.33 -16.96 -0.09
N ILE A 234 -18.60 -17.93 -0.65
CA ILE A 234 -17.27 -18.31 -0.16
C ILE A 234 -16.32 -17.11 -0.25
N GLY A 235 -16.25 -16.43 -1.40
CA GLY A 235 -15.43 -15.22 -1.52
C GLY A 235 -15.83 -14.13 -0.53
N HIS A 236 -17.13 -13.92 -0.31
CA HIS A 236 -17.61 -12.91 0.64
C HIS A 236 -17.17 -13.17 2.08
N ILE A 237 -17.03 -14.44 2.47
CA ILE A 237 -16.47 -14.81 3.77
C ILE A 237 -14.98 -14.43 3.84
N THR A 238 -14.25 -14.59 2.73
CA THR A 238 -12.81 -14.27 2.68
C THR A 238 -12.50 -12.78 2.59
N TYR A 239 -13.45 -11.96 2.14
CA TYR A 239 -13.21 -10.52 2.02
C TYR A 239 -13.34 -9.77 3.35
N LEU A 240 -14.02 -10.35 4.33
CA LEU A 240 -14.30 -9.73 5.64
C LEU A 240 -13.37 -10.30 6.71
N SER A 241 -13.01 -9.47 7.69
CA SER A 241 -12.29 -9.92 8.88
C SER A 241 -13.21 -10.72 9.83
N ARG A 242 -12.61 -11.42 10.79
CA ARG A 242 -13.37 -12.08 11.87
C ARG A 242 -14.17 -11.05 12.68
N GLU A 243 -13.56 -9.92 12.99
CA GLU A 243 -14.15 -8.84 13.77
C GLU A 243 -15.36 -8.25 13.02
N ALA A 244 -15.22 -7.96 11.72
CA ALA A 244 -16.32 -7.45 10.90
C ALA A 244 -17.47 -8.46 10.78
N MET A 245 -17.18 -9.76 10.69
CA MET A 245 -18.20 -10.80 10.69
C MET A 245 -18.92 -10.87 12.05
N HIS A 246 -18.19 -10.76 13.17
CA HIS A 246 -18.77 -10.76 14.51
C HIS A 246 -19.68 -9.54 14.74
N ASP A 247 -19.15 -8.34 14.50
CA ASP A 247 -19.86 -7.07 14.69
C ASP A 247 -21.13 -6.98 13.81
N LYS A 248 -21.16 -7.72 12.69
CA LYS A 248 -22.27 -7.71 11.73
C LYS A 248 -23.38 -8.69 12.01
N PHE A 249 -23.09 -9.83 12.64
CA PHE A 249 -24.04 -10.94 12.70
C PHE A 249 -24.28 -11.49 14.12
N GLU A 250 -23.50 -11.10 15.13
CA GLU A 250 -23.68 -11.69 16.46
C GLU A 250 -24.94 -11.15 17.17
N ASP A 251 -25.17 -9.83 17.12
CA ASP A 251 -26.30 -9.19 17.79
C ASP A 251 -27.67 -9.67 17.25
N ASP A 252 -27.74 -9.98 15.95
CA ASP A 252 -28.96 -10.43 15.27
C ASP A 252 -28.89 -11.89 14.79
N ARG A 253 -27.98 -12.70 15.36
CA ARG A 253 -27.64 -14.06 14.92
C ARG A 253 -28.84 -14.95 14.58
N TYR A 254 -29.85 -14.93 15.45
CA TYR A 254 -31.07 -15.75 15.35
C TYR A 254 -32.27 -14.99 14.75
N GLN A 255 -32.04 -13.82 14.14
CA GLN A 255 -33.05 -12.96 13.53
C GLN A 255 -32.74 -12.74 12.04
N PRO A 256 -32.84 -13.79 11.20
CA PRO A 256 -32.53 -13.68 9.78
C PRO A 256 -33.46 -12.70 9.06
N ARG A 257 -32.91 -12.00 8.06
CA ARG A 257 -33.69 -11.09 7.22
C ARG A 257 -34.54 -11.89 6.23
N ASP A 258 -35.75 -11.41 5.98
CA ASP A 258 -36.61 -11.98 4.94
C ASP A 258 -36.12 -11.57 3.55
N VAL A 259 -35.36 -12.47 2.91
CA VAL A 259 -34.78 -12.27 1.57
C VAL A 259 -35.18 -13.43 0.66
N HIS A 260 -35.54 -13.13 -0.59
CA HIS A 260 -36.04 -14.12 -1.54
C HIS A 260 -34.92 -14.93 -2.20
N THR A 261 -34.35 -15.89 -1.46
CA THR A 261 -33.29 -16.79 -1.92
C THR A 261 -33.63 -18.26 -1.66
N SER A 262 -33.10 -19.18 -2.47
CA SER A 262 -33.23 -20.63 -2.30
C SER A 262 -32.21 -21.24 -1.34
N PHE A 263 -31.27 -20.43 -0.83
CA PHE A 263 -30.22 -20.86 0.10
C PHE A 263 -30.68 -20.83 1.57
N GLU A 264 -29.85 -21.42 2.43
CA GLU A 264 -30.02 -21.52 3.90
C GLU A 264 -30.20 -20.12 4.53
N LYS A 265 -31.15 -19.99 5.48
CA LYS A 265 -31.55 -18.72 6.11
C LYS A 265 -31.86 -18.82 7.61
N ALA A 266 -31.51 -19.89 8.29
CA ALA A 266 -31.78 -20.07 9.73
C ALA A 266 -31.03 -19.05 10.59
N PHE A 267 -29.93 -18.49 10.07
CA PHE A 267 -29.12 -17.48 10.74
C PHE A 267 -28.99 -16.20 9.90
N SER A 268 -28.80 -15.06 10.57
CA SER A 268 -28.60 -13.74 9.93
C SER A 268 -27.51 -13.78 8.86
N VAL A 269 -26.37 -14.39 9.17
CA VAL A 269 -25.27 -14.60 8.21
C VAL A 269 -25.68 -15.39 6.96
N GLY A 270 -26.53 -16.40 7.11
CA GLY A 270 -27.05 -17.21 5.98
C GLY A 270 -27.91 -16.36 5.05
N SER A 271 -28.85 -15.60 5.62
CA SER A 271 -29.68 -14.66 4.85
C SER A 271 -28.85 -13.60 4.12
N TYR A 272 -27.83 -13.05 4.76
CA TYR A 272 -26.92 -12.09 4.16
C TYR A 272 -26.13 -12.68 2.98
N LEU A 273 -25.49 -13.84 3.18
CA LEU A 273 -24.71 -14.50 2.13
C LEU A 273 -25.60 -14.92 0.95
N GLY A 274 -26.81 -15.43 1.23
CA GLY A 274 -27.83 -15.73 0.24
C GLY A 274 -28.18 -14.53 -0.65
N TYR A 275 -28.40 -13.37 -0.03
CA TYR A 275 -28.68 -12.13 -0.75
C TYR A 275 -27.49 -11.63 -1.59
N GLN A 276 -26.27 -11.65 -1.03
CA GLN A 276 -25.07 -11.24 -1.78
C GLN A 276 -24.77 -12.15 -2.96
N GLY A 277 -24.97 -13.47 -2.79
CA GLY A 277 -24.85 -14.44 -3.89
C GLY A 277 -25.82 -14.14 -5.02
N GLN A 278 -27.08 -13.84 -4.70
CA GLN A 278 -28.11 -13.53 -5.70
C GLN A 278 -27.85 -12.23 -6.45
N ARG A 279 -27.43 -11.16 -5.77
CA ARG A 279 -27.05 -9.91 -6.46
C ARG A 279 -25.85 -10.08 -7.39
N PHE A 280 -24.95 -10.99 -7.07
CA PHE A 280 -23.77 -11.22 -7.88
C PHE A 280 -24.08 -11.94 -9.19
N ILE A 281 -24.98 -12.93 -9.17
CA ILE A 281 -25.37 -13.66 -10.39
C ILE A 281 -26.08 -12.80 -11.43
N GLU A 282 -26.76 -11.73 -11.01
CA GLU A 282 -27.39 -10.77 -11.94
C GLU A 282 -26.36 -10.01 -12.78
N ARG A 283 -25.12 -9.95 -12.31
CA ARG A 283 -24.15 -8.94 -12.75
C ARG A 283 -22.83 -9.54 -13.24
N PHE A 284 -22.66 -10.85 -13.12
CA PHE A 284 -21.43 -11.58 -13.39
C PHE A 284 -21.68 -12.93 -14.10
N ASP A 285 -20.75 -13.33 -14.95
CA ASP A 285 -20.83 -14.56 -15.75
C ASP A 285 -19.96 -15.68 -15.15
N ALA A 286 -20.49 -16.92 -15.15
CA ALA A 286 -19.84 -18.06 -14.49
C ALA A 286 -18.55 -18.50 -15.19
N ASN A 287 -18.52 -18.54 -16.53
CA ASN A 287 -17.29 -18.82 -17.28
C ASN A 287 -16.25 -17.73 -17.07
N SER A 288 -16.67 -16.46 -17.01
CA SER A 288 -15.79 -15.32 -16.73
C SER A 288 -15.18 -15.42 -15.33
N TYR A 289 -15.97 -15.84 -14.32
CA TYR A 289 -15.46 -16.12 -12.98
C TYR A 289 -14.38 -17.21 -13.00
N ILE A 290 -14.61 -18.31 -13.73
CA ILE A 290 -13.62 -19.38 -13.89
C ILE A 290 -12.36 -18.86 -14.60
N ALA A 291 -12.50 -18.09 -15.67
CA ALA A 291 -11.38 -17.55 -16.44
C ALA A 291 -10.51 -16.61 -15.59
N LEU A 292 -11.13 -15.66 -14.89
CA LEU A 292 -10.42 -14.67 -14.08
C LEU A 292 -9.78 -15.29 -12.82
N THR A 293 -10.48 -16.18 -12.10
CA THR A 293 -9.88 -16.87 -10.93
C THR A 293 -8.72 -17.77 -11.37
N LYS A 294 -8.82 -18.46 -12.52
CA LYS A 294 -7.67 -19.22 -13.05
C LYS A 294 -6.50 -18.30 -13.41
N ALA A 295 -6.74 -17.14 -14.00
CA ALA A 295 -5.68 -16.18 -14.29
C ALA A 295 -5.00 -15.68 -13.00
N MET A 296 -5.80 -15.44 -11.95
CA MET A 296 -5.31 -15.07 -10.62
C MET A 296 -4.45 -16.18 -9.98
N ASP A 297 -4.91 -17.44 -10.04
CA ASP A 297 -4.18 -18.61 -9.52
C ASP A 297 -2.85 -18.87 -10.24
N LEU A 298 -2.83 -18.60 -11.55
CA LEU A 298 -1.66 -18.79 -12.40
C LEU A 298 -0.65 -17.64 -12.29
N PHE A 299 -1.00 -16.54 -11.65
CA PHE A 299 -0.10 -15.42 -11.45
C PHE A 299 0.99 -15.78 -10.44
N ASP A 300 2.23 -15.77 -10.89
CA ASP A 300 3.41 -16.11 -10.08
C ASP A 300 4.61 -15.32 -10.60
N LEU A 301 5.09 -14.36 -9.82
CA LEU A 301 6.31 -13.59 -10.12
C LEU A 301 7.58 -14.17 -9.46
N GLY A 302 7.43 -15.23 -8.66
CA GLY A 302 8.51 -15.82 -7.87
C GLY A 302 8.10 -16.07 -6.42
N ARG A 303 8.87 -16.91 -5.74
CA ARG A 303 8.68 -17.31 -4.34
C ARG A 303 9.70 -16.68 -3.42
N THR A 304 10.96 -16.64 -3.85
CA THR A 304 12.03 -16.11 -3.00
C THR A 304 12.26 -14.63 -3.29
N ARG A 305 12.84 -13.94 -2.31
CA ARG A 305 13.19 -12.53 -2.45
C ARG A 305 14.13 -12.29 -3.64
N GLU A 306 15.03 -13.23 -3.91
CA GLU A 306 15.97 -13.19 -5.03
C GLU A 306 15.26 -13.38 -6.37
N GLU A 307 14.33 -14.35 -6.46
CA GLU A 307 13.50 -14.54 -7.65
C GLU A 307 12.70 -13.28 -7.97
N LEU A 308 12.03 -12.72 -6.96
CA LEU A 308 11.25 -11.49 -7.09
C LEU A 308 12.13 -10.29 -7.49
N ALA A 309 13.32 -10.15 -6.90
CA ALA A 309 14.26 -9.10 -7.24
C ALA A 309 14.78 -9.19 -8.69
N MET A 310 14.80 -10.39 -9.29
CA MET A 310 15.09 -10.56 -10.72
C MET A 310 13.88 -10.21 -11.60
N THR A 311 12.66 -10.50 -11.13
CA THR A 311 11.41 -10.27 -11.87
C THR A 311 10.99 -8.81 -11.90
N PHE A 312 11.24 -8.05 -10.84
CA PHE A 312 11.15 -6.59 -10.87
C PHE A 312 12.43 -6.07 -11.54
N PRO A 313 12.42 -5.74 -12.85
CA PRO A 313 13.63 -5.28 -13.53
C PRO A 313 14.06 -3.95 -12.92
N ARG A 314 15.03 -3.28 -13.54
CA ARG A 314 15.29 -1.87 -13.21
C ARG A 314 14.14 -0.94 -13.63
N ALA A 315 12.94 -1.14 -13.08
CA ALA A 315 11.80 -0.26 -13.20
C ALA A 315 12.17 1.08 -12.56
N ASN A 316 12.08 2.14 -13.35
CA ASN A 316 12.40 3.51 -12.94
C ASN A 316 11.17 4.21 -12.33
N CYS A 317 10.22 3.44 -11.79
CA CYS A 317 9.04 3.96 -11.12
C CYS A 317 9.21 3.93 -9.60
N ARG A 318 8.50 4.84 -8.93
CA ARG A 318 8.32 4.80 -7.48
C ARG A 318 7.18 3.86 -7.11
N TRP A 319 7.22 3.30 -5.91
CA TRP A 319 6.22 2.35 -5.44
C TRP A 319 5.51 2.86 -4.20
N LEU A 320 4.19 2.70 -4.17
CA LEU A 320 3.38 2.73 -2.97
C LEU A 320 2.76 1.34 -2.79
N VAL A 321 3.08 0.69 -1.68
CA VAL A 321 2.50 -0.61 -1.31
C VAL A 321 1.63 -0.40 -0.07
N LEU A 322 0.36 -0.79 -0.16
CA LEU A 322 -0.59 -0.68 0.94
C LEU A 322 -1.13 -2.08 1.28
N SER A 323 -1.14 -2.43 2.55
CA SER A 323 -1.82 -3.62 3.08
C SER A 323 -2.76 -3.22 4.22
N PHE A 324 -3.60 -4.15 4.67
CA PHE A 324 -4.54 -3.91 5.77
C PHE A 324 -4.36 -4.96 6.86
N THR A 325 -4.29 -4.55 8.12
CA THR A 325 -3.91 -5.41 9.24
C THR A 325 -4.81 -6.64 9.45
N SER A 326 -6.07 -6.56 9.04
CA SER A 326 -7.06 -7.65 9.18
C SER A 326 -7.31 -8.43 7.90
N ASP A 327 -6.59 -8.12 6.81
CA ASP A 327 -6.66 -8.90 5.58
C ASP A 327 -6.04 -10.27 5.80
N TRP A 328 -6.81 -11.32 5.52
CA TRP A 328 -6.38 -12.71 5.64
C TRP A 328 -6.44 -13.45 4.29
N LEU A 329 -6.94 -12.80 3.25
CA LEU A 329 -6.92 -13.31 1.87
C LEU A 329 -5.59 -12.96 1.19
N PHE A 330 -5.17 -11.70 1.33
CA PHE A 330 -3.86 -11.16 0.92
C PHE A 330 -3.15 -10.59 2.16
N PRO A 331 -2.62 -11.47 3.03
CA PRO A 331 -2.14 -11.03 4.33
C PRO A 331 -0.94 -10.07 4.20
N PRO A 332 -0.75 -9.12 5.16
CA PRO A 332 0.29 -8.10 5.09
C PRO A 332 1.70 -8.63 4.82
N GLU A 333 2.00 -9.86 5.25
CA GLU A 333 3.26 -10.55 4.99
C GLU A 333 3.57 -10.64 3.49
N GLN A 334 2.56 -10.86 2.63
CA GLN A 334 2.77 -10.90 1.18
C GLN A 334 3.10 -9.51 0.60
N SER A 335 2.57 -8.44 1.19
CA SER A 335 2.97 -7.07 0.84
C SER A 335 4.38 -6.76 1.31
N GLN A 336 4.78 -7.25 2.49
CA GLN A 336 6.15 -7.15 3.00
C GLN A 336 7.14 -7.92 2.11
N GLU A 337 6.76 -9.05 1.52
CA GLU A 337 7.57 -9.77 0.53
C GLU A 337 7.84 -8.90 -0.71
N ILE A 338 6.80 -8.21 -1.23
CA ILE A 338 6.95 -7.24 -2.33
C ILE A 338 7.95 -6.14 -1.94
N VAL A 339 7.74 -5.51 -0.77
CA VAL A 339 8.59 -4.43 -0.27
C VAL A 339 10.05 -4.88 -0.10
N SER A 340 10.25 -6.08 0.45
CA SER A 340 11.58 -6.68 0.65
C SER A 340 12.31 -6.90 -0.68
N ALA A 341 11.60 -7.35 -1.71
CA ALA A 341 12.17 -7.53 -3.06
C ALA A 341 12.48 -6.18 -3.74
N LEU A 342 11.61 -5.19 -3.57
CA LEU A 342 11.83 -3.83 -4.08
C LEU A 342 13.06 -3.17 -3.43
N LEU A 343 13.18 -3.26 -2.10
CA LEU A 343 14.34 -2.75 -1.35
C LEU A 343 15.64 -3.46 -1.75
N ALA A 344 15.62 -4.80 -1.90
CA ALA A 344 16.77 -5.58 -2.38
C ALA A 344 17.24 -5.12 -3.77
N SER A 345 16.28 -4.72 -4.62
CA SER A 345 16.51 -4.27 -5.99
C SER A 345 16.88 -2.78 -6.09
N GLY A 346 17.01 -2.09 -4.94
CA GLY A 346 17.33 -0.66 -4.86
C GLY A 346 16.20 0.24 -5.39
N ARG A 347 14.95 -0.19 -5.30
CA ARG A 347 13.77 0.58 -5.74
C ARG A 347 13.30 1.54 -4.66
N ASN A 348 12.79 2.70 -5.09
CA ASN A 348 12.10 3.65 -4.23
C ASN A 348 10.71 3.12 -3.89
N VAL A 349 10.50 2.76 -2.62
CA VAL A 349 9.24 2.18 -2.15
C VAL A 349 8.82 2.81 -0.83
N THR A 350 7.55 3.20 -0.79
CA THR A 350 6.83 3.53 0.44
C THR A 350 5.86 2.39 0.77
N TYR A 351 5.81 1.98 2.03
CA TYR A 351 4.93 0.91 2.49
C TYR A 351 4.16 1.35 3.72
N CYS A 352 2.84 1.11 3.73
CA CYS A 352 2.00 1.28 4.90
C CYS A 352 1.10 0.07 5.11
N ASN A 353 1.15 -0.51 6.32
CA ASN A 353 0.16 -1.47 6.77
C ASN A 353 -0.96 -0.74 7.52
N VAL A 354 -2.04 -0.43 6.81
CA VAL A 354 -3.17 0.36 7.31
C VAL A 354 -3.90 -0.42 8.41
N PRO A 355 -4.01 0.12 9.64
CA PRO A 355 -4.85 -0.47 10.67
C PRO A 355 -6.30 -0.49 10.21
N SER A 356 -6.87 -1.69 10.09
CA SER A 356 -8.22 -1.86 9.59
C SER A 356 -8.90 -3.04 10.26
N ARG A 357 -10.22 -2.94 10.44
CA ARG A 357 -11.09 -4.03 10.89
C ARG A 357 -11.91 -4.62 9.74
N CYS A 358 -11.75 -4.14 8.51
CA CYS A 358 -12.65 -4.48 7.40
C CYS A 358 -12.23 -5.73 6.62
N GLY A 359 -11.02 -6.26 6.84
CA GLY A 359 -10.47 -7.37 6.04
C GLY A 359 -9.97 -6.90 4.67
N HIS A 360 -10.04 -7.78 3.68
CA HIS A 360 -9.58 -7.51 2.32
C HIS A 360 -10.35 -6.37 1.64
N ASP A 361 -11.64 -6.23 1.93
CA ASP A 361 -12.49 -5.20 1.31
C ASP A 361 -12.21 -3.77 1.83
N ALA A 362 -11.28 -3.59 2.78
CA ALA A 362 -10.95 -2.30 3.38
C ALA A 362 -10.69 -1.19 2.35
N PHE A 363 -9.96 -1.48 1.27
CA PHE A 363 -9.65 -0.49 0.23
C PHE A 363 -10.86 -0.06 -0.61
N LEU A 364 -12.02 -0.70 -0.44
CA LEU A 364 -13.29 -0.39 -1.11
C LEU A 364 -14.30 0.31 -0.17
N LEU A 365 -13.92 0.56 1.08
CA LEU A 365 -14.79 1.09 2.12
C LEU A 365 -14.30 2.47 2.62
N GLU A 366 -15.23 3.22 3.22
CA GLU A 366 -14.99 4.58 3.72
C GLU A 366 -14.18 4.58 5.03
N ASP A 367 -14.24 3.48 5.79
CA ASP A 367 -13.71 3.36 7.17
C ASP A 367 -12.25 3.83 7.29
N ASP A 368 -11.38 3.41 6.36
CA ASP A 368 -9.95 3.70 6.40
C ASP A 368 -9.52 4.73 5.33
N LEU A 369 -10.48 5.32 4.61
CA LEU A 369 -10.25 6.20 3.46
C LEU A 369 -9.43 7.44 3.83
N ALA A 370 -9.60 7.96 5.05
CA ALA A 370 -8.88 9.11 5.54
C ALA A 370 -7.36 8.90 5.53
N LEU A 371 -6.90 7.65 5.71
CA LEU A 371 -5.48 7.31 5.67
C LEU A 371 -5.06 6.81 4.28
N TYR A 372 -5.67 5.72 3.78
CA TYR A 372 -5.20 5.12 2.51
C TYR A 372 -5.45 6.04 1.31
N GLY A 373 -6.54 6.81 1.32
CA GLY A 373 -6.85 7.79 0.28
C GLY A 373 -5.85 8.95 0.28
N GLU A 374 -5.48 9.46 1.46
CA GLU A 374 -4.46 10.51 1.57
C GLU A 374 -3.06 10.02 1.19
N LEU A 375 -2.71 8.77 1.48
CA LEU A 375 -1.46 8.15 1.01
C LEU A 375 -1.43 8.07 -0.52
N ILE A 376 -2.52 7.65 -1.17
CA ILE A 376 -2.63 7.63 -2.64
C ILE A 376 -2.49 9.03 -3.21
N ARG A 377 -3.21 10.01 -2.66
CA ARG A 377 -3.16 11.42 -3.09
C ARG A 377 -1.74 11.98 -2.99
N ALA A 378 -1.12 11.88 -1.81
CA ALA A 378 0.23 12.37 -1.56
C ALA A 378 1.24 11.73 -2.52
N PHE A 379 1.13 10.42 -2.75
CA PHE A 379 1.99 9.73 -3.72
C PHE A 379 1.82 10.29 -5.13
N LEU A 380 0.59 10.43 -5.64
CA LEU A 380 0.33 10.98 -6.97
C LEU A 380 0.82 12.42 -7.12
N ASP A 381 0.67 13.24 -6.09
CA ASP A 381 1.17 14.62 -6.07
C ASP A 381 2.69 14.68 -6.18
N THR A 382 3.41 13.78 -5.50
CA THR A 382 4.87 13.72 -5.59
C THR A 382 5.38 13.30 -6.97
N LEU A 383 4.61 12.49 -7.71
CA LEU A 383 4.96 12.09 -9.07
C LEU A 383 4.81 13.25 -10.06
N LYS A 384 3.76 14.07 -9.90
CA LYS A 384 3.53 15.28 -10.71
C LYS A 384 4.68 16.28 -10.55
N GLY A 385 5.14 16.51 -9.31
CA GLY A 385 6.26 17.42 -9.02
C GLY A 385 7.64 16.93 -9.48
N SER A 386 7.80 15.64 -9.82
CA SER A 386 9.06 15.06 -10.27
C SER A 386 9.23 15.07 -11.80
N ALA A 387 8.22 15.51 -12.55
CA ALA A 387 8.22 15.53 -14.01
C ALA A 387 9.02 16.72 -14.59
N ASP A 388 9.22 17.77 -13.80
CA ASP A 388 10.17 18.84 -14.07
C ASP A 388 11.50 18.54 -13.36
N GLY A 389 12.64 18.84 -13.99
CA GLY A 389 13.98 18.70 -13.40
C GLY A 389 14.14 19.45 -12.06
N PRO A 390 15.34 19.42 -11.45
CA PRO A 390 15.55 20.00 -10.11
C PRO A 390 15.02 21.44 -10.08
N PRO A 391 14.24 21.83 -9.06
CA PRO A 391 13.53 23.10 -9.06
C PRO A 391 14.53 24.25 -9.08
N GLU A 392 14.60 24.98 -10.20
CA GLU A 392 15.15 26.31 -10.21
C GLU A 392 14.24 27.21 -9.37
N GLY A 393 14.79 27.72 -8.26
CA GLY A 393 14.16 28.77 -7.48
C GLY A 393 13.09 28.27 -6.52
N SER A 394 13.52 27.98 -5.30
CA SER A 394 12.72 28.10 -4.08
C SER A 394 11.73 29.27 -4.18
N ARG A 395 10.46 28.98 -4.49
CA ARG A 395 9.35 29.80 -4.04
C ARG A 395 9.13 29.39 -2.59
N ARG A 396 9.44 30.31 -1.67
CA ARG A 396 8.92 30.28 -0.31
C ARG A 396 7.40 30.15 -0.39
N SER A 397 6.91 28.93 -0.23
CA SER A 397 5.50 28.68 0.08
C SER A 397 5.33 29.08 1.53
N GLU A 398 4.60 30.16 1.76
CA GLU A 398 4.03 30.46 3.08
C GLU A 398 3.23 29.24 3.50
N VAL A 399 3.65 28.64 4.62
CA VAL A 399 2.92 27.56 5.28
C VAL A 399 1.58 28.15 5.70
N ALA A 400 0.49 27.59 5.17
CA ALA A 400 -0.85 27.92 5.63
C ALA A 400 -0.93 27.62 7.13
N GLU A 401 -1.23 28.64 7.93
CA GLU A 401 -1.42 28.54 9.37
C GLU A 401 -2.54 27.54 9.70
N SER A 402 -2.15 26.37 10.19
CA SER A 402 -3.04 25.48 10.94
C SER A 402 -3.47 26.17 12.23
N PRO A 403 -4.70 25.92 12.74
CA PRO A 403 -5.17 26.57 13.96
C PRO A 403 -4.26 26.23 15.15
N PRO A 404 -4.12 27.13 16.14
CA PRO A 404 -3.13 26.99 17.19
C PRO A 404 -3.53 25.86 18.14
N ASN A 405 -2.94 24.68 17.95
CA ASN A 405 -2.81 23.74 19.05
C ASN A 405 -1.84 24.35 20.07
N ALA A 406 -2.28 24.43 21.33
CA ALA A 406 -1.62 25.14 22.43
C ALA A 406 -0.31 24.49 22.94
N PHE A 407 0.50 23.91 22.04
CA PHE A 407 1.79 23.30 22.33
C PHE A 407 2.95 23.85 21.47
N ASN A 408 2.70 24.79 20.55
CA ASN A 408 3.76 25.40 19.73
C ASN A 408 4.30 26.71 20.33
N VAL A 409 5.00 26.59 21.46
CA VAL A 409 6.01 27.58 21.87
C VAL A 409 7.31 26.78 22.03
N PHE A 410 8.33 27.15 21.25
CA PHE A 410 9.60 26.45 21.01
C PHE A 410 9.58 25.47 19.82
N GLU A 411 9.69 26.01 18.60
CA GLU A 411 10.51 25.37 17.56
C GLU A 411 11.92 25.20 18.15
N SER A 412 12.18 24.06 18.78
CA SER A 412 13.53 23.70 19.19
C SER A 412 14.32 23.42 17.92
N HIS A 413 15.34 24.24 17.65
CA HIS A 413 16.36 23.89 16.67
C HIS A 413 16.91 22.51 17.07
N ARG A 414 16.65 21.47 16.27
CA ARG A 414 17.24 20.13 16.44
C ARG A 414 18.75 20.21 16.19
N LEU A 415 19.47 20.75 17.18
CA LEU A 415 20.93 20.94 17.16
C LEU A 415 21.68 19.61 16.91
N ASP A 416 21.05 18.50 17.31
CA ASP A 416 21.54 17.15 17.04
C ASP A 416 21.58 16.82 15.55
N TYR A 417 20.61 17.28 14.75
CA TYR A 417 20.61 17.06 13.31
C TYR A 417 21.82 17.70 12.63
N ASP A 418 22.18 18.93 12.98
CA ASP A 418 23.32 19.60 12.34
C ASP A 418 24.64 18.84 12.58
N ARG A 419 24.79 18.24 13.77
CA ARG A 419 25.94 17.38 14.10
C ARG A 419 25.85 16.02 13.39
N ILE A 420 24.69 15.37 13.39
CA ILE A 420 24.46 14.10 12.65
C ILE A 420 24.76 14.29 11.16
N LEU A 421 24.28 15.38 10.55
CA LEU A 421 24.50 15.71 9.15
C LEU A 421 25.98 15.90 8.81
N ALA A 422 26.78 16.43 9.74
CA ALA A 422 28.23 16.57 9.57
C ALA A 422 28.99 15.23 9.69
N LEU A 423 28.41 14.24 10.38
CA LEU A 423 28.99 12.91 10.55
C LEU A 423 28.70 11.97 9.36
N ILE A 424 27.68 12.28 8.55
CA ILE A 424 27.29 11.46 7.40
C ILE A 424 28.17 11.84 6.19
N PRO A 425 28.94 10.90 5.62
CA PRO A 425 29.78 11.19 4.46
C PRO A 425 28.95 11.58 3.22
N PRO A 426 29.41 12.55 2.40
CA PRO A 426 28.67 12.96 1.21
C PRO A 426 28.36 11.80 0.26
N GLY A 427 27.12 11.75 -0.24
CA GLY A 427 26.67 10.71 -1.17
C GLY A 427 26.41 9.33 -0.55
N SER A 428 26.61 9.16 0.76
CA SER A 428 26.26 7.92 1.46
C SER A 428 24.77 7.61 1.37
N SER A 429 24.46 6.32 1.28
CA SER A 429 23.11 5.81 1.48
C SER A 429 22.75 5.78 2.96
N VAL A 430 21.56 6.28 3.30
CA VAL A 430 21.12 6.46 4.70
C VAL A 430 19.78 5.78 4.95
N LEU A 431 19.72 5.03 6.05
CA LEU A 431 18.48 4.53 6.65
C LEU A 431 18.26 5.26 7.97
N ASP A 432 17.10 5.88 8.16
CA ASP A 432 16.72 6.60 9.38
C ASP A 432 15.66 5.81 10.16
N LEU A 433 16.02 5.37 11.36
CA LEU A 433 15.19 4.53 12.22
C LEU A 433 14.36 5.40 13.18
N GLY A 434 13.03 5.38 13.01
CA GLY A 434 12.14 6.30 13.73
C GLY A 434 12.25 7.71 13.14
N CYS A 435 12.07 7.81 11.83
CA CYS A 435 12.34 9.03 11.08
C CYS A 435 11.32 10.17 11.34
N GLY A 436 10.21 9.87 12.03
CA GLY A 436 9.15 10.82 12.31
C GLY A 436 8.57 11.39 11.03
N GLN A 437 8.48 12.73 10.95
CA GLN A 437 8.01 13.42 9.74
C GLN A 437 9.08 13.56 8.64
N GLY A 438 10.27 12.96 8.85
CA GLY A 438 11.30 12.87 7.81
C GLY A 438 12.19 14.12 7.68
N GLU A 439 12.30 14.94 8.73
CA GLU A 439 13.07 16.19 8.68
C GLU A 439 14.55 15.93 8.35
N LEU A 440 15.17 14.92 8.98
CA LEU A 440 16.57 14.55 8.72
C LEU A 440 16.77 14.11 7.27
N LEU A 441 15.89 13.26 6.75
CA LEU A 441 15.93 12.79 5.36
C LEU A 441 15.77 13.95 4.37
N CYS A 442 14.92 14.94 4.67
CA CYS A 442 14.77 16.15 3.86
C CYS A 442 16.09 16.95 3.80
N ARG A 443 16.72 17.20 4.97
CA ARG A 443 17.99 17.91 5.08
C ARG A 443 19.15 17.16 4.39
N LEU A 444 19.13 15.82 4.41
CA LEU A 444 20.08 14.98 3.68
C LEU A 444 19.90 15.08 2.17
N ARG A 445 18.65 15.04 1.70
CA ARG A 445 18.35 15.19 0.26
C ARG A 445 18.83 16.54 -0.28
N GLN A 446 18.62 17.62 0.48
CA GLN A 446 19.13 18.96 0.14
C GLN A 446 20.66 19.03 0.05
N ARG A 447 21.37 18.14 0.76
CA ARG A 447 22.84 17.98 0.67
C ARG A 447 23.29 17.03 -0.45
N GLY A 448 22.38 16.58 -1.31
CA GLY A 448 22.71 15.76 -2.49
C GLY A 448 22.72 14.25 -2.27
N HIS A 449 22.19 13.76 -1.14
CA HIS A 449 22.01 12.33 -0.92
C HIS A 449 20.81 11.79 -1.71
N SER A 450 21.01 10.69 -2.44
CA SER A 450 19.98 10.13 -3.34
C SER A 450 19.31 8.87 -2.80
N LYS A 451 20.01 8.03 -2.04
CA LYS A 451 19.47 6.79 -1.46
C LYS A 451 19.15 6.99 0.02
N LEU A 452 17.91 7.36 0.28
CA LEU A 452 17.39 7.73 1.60
C LEU A 452 16.11 6.93 1.88
N VAL A 453 16.06 6.24 3.01
CA VAL A 453 14.88 5.49 3.44
C VAL A 453 14.61 5.76 4.92
N GLY A 454 13.34 5.97 5.28
CA GLY A 454 12.90 6.05 6.67
C GLY A 454 12.20 4.77 7.12
N ILE A 455 12.25 4.49 8.43
CA ILE A 455 11.33 3.56 9.11
C ILE A 455 10.52 4.36 10.11
N GLU A 456 9.21 4.17 10.09
CA GLU A 456 8.28 4.82 11.01
C GLU A 456 7.15 3.87 11.40
N LEU A 457 6.64 4.01 12.63
CA LEU A 457 5.51 3.25 13.13
C LEU A 457 4.21 4.08 13.07
N ASP A 458 4.30 5.40 13.25
CA ASP A 458 3.15 6.29 13.23
C ASP A 458 2.69 6.63 11.80
N GLU A 459 1.41 6.40 11.50
CA GLU A 459 0.88 6.55 10.14
C GLU A 459 0.77 8.01 9.67
N ASP A 460 0.56 8.95 10.58
CA ASP A 460 0.49 10.39 10.27
C ASP A 460 1.88 10.96 9.91
N ALA A 461 2.90 10.53 10.65
CA ALA A 461 4.30 10.82 10.37
C ALA A 461 4.74 10.21 9.02
N LEU A 462 4.29 9.00 8.73
CA LEU A 462 4.50 8.34 7.44
C LEU A 462 3.86 9.12 6.28
N LEU A 463 2.60 9.56 6.43
CA LEU A 463 1.93 10.40 5.45
C LEU A 463 2.68 11.73 5.21
N SER A 464 3.22 12.32 6.29
CA SER A 464 4.04 13.53 6.22
C SER A 464 5.35 13.30 5.45
N CYS A 465 6.03 12.17 5.69
CA CYS A 465 7.20 11.76 4.90
C CYS A 465 6.87 11.64 3.41
N LEU A 466 5.75 10.99 3.09
CA LEU A 466 5.32 10.76 1.71
C LEU A 466 5.01 12.08 0.99
N ARG A 467 4.33 13.03 1.64
CA ARG A 467 4.09 14.39 1.12
C ARG A 467 5.37 15.14 0.79
N ASN A 468 6.45 14.85 1.51
CA ASN A 468 7.80 15.38 1.27
C ASN A 468 8.62 14.54 0.25
N ALA A 469 7.95 13.69 -0.54
CA ALA A 469 8.54 12.78 -1.52
C ALA A 469 9.61 11.85 -0.93
N GLN A 470 9.47 11.45 0.33
CA GLN A 470 10.41 10.53 0.99
C GLN A 470 9.90 9.10 0.89
N ASP A 471 10.83 8.16 0.86
CA ASP A 471 10.52 6.75 0.85
C ASP A 471 10.58 6.25 2.29
N VAL A 472 9.49 5.69 2.78
CA VAL A 472 9.31 5.32 4.19
C VAL A 472 8.61 3.97 4.31
N ILE A 473 9.09 3.15 5.24
CA ILE A 473 8.59 1.80 5.48
C ILE A 473 7.89 1.77 6.84
N HIS A 474 6.61 1.42 6.85
CA HIS A 474 5.88 1.15 8.08
C HIS A 474 6.41 -0.12 8.75
N ALA A 475 7.17 0.01 9.83
CA ALA A 475 7.67 -1.12 10.61
C ALA A 475 7.92 -0.77 12.08
N ASP A 476 7.72 -1.75 12.95
CA ASP A 476 8.01 -1.67 14.39
C ASP A 476 9.47 -2.00 14.66
N LEU A 477 10.23 -1.02 15.16
CA LEU A 477 11.65 -1.19 15.52
C LEU A 477 11.87 -2.20 16.65
N ASN A 478 10.83 -2.55 17.41
CA ASN A 478 10.91 -3.60 18.45
C ASN A 478 10.88 -5.02 17.88
N ARG A 479 10.77 -5.14 16.55
CA ARG A 479 10.83 -6.41 15.82
C ARG A 479 12.05 -6.40 14.91
N ARG A 480 12.44 -7.58 14.44
CA ARG A 480 13.48 -7.68 13.40
C ARG A 480 13.04 -6.96 12.14
N LEU A 481 14.01 -6.51 11.35
CA LEU A 481 13.81 -5.82 10.09
C LEU A 481 14.30 -6.69 8.90
N PRO A 482 13.66 -7.86 8.64
CA PRO A 482 14.12 -8.83 7.66
C PRO A 482 14.10 -8.32 6.21
N GLN A 483 13.36 -7.24 5.93
CA GLN A 483 13.26 -6.62 4.62
C GLN A 483 14.57 -5.93 4.17
N PHE A 484 15.52 -5.71 5.09
CA PHE A 484 16.81 -5.09 4.79
C PHE A 484 17.97 -6.08 4.85
N ASP A 485 18.91 -5.97 3.91
CA ASP A 485 20.11 -6.79 3.83
C ASP A 485 21.22 -6.35 4.78
N THR A 486 22.14 -7.27 5.05
CA THR A 486 23.36 -6.93 5.78
C THR A 486 24.22 -5.95 4.96
N GLY A 487 24.59 -4.81 5.55
CA GLY A 487 25.40 -3.78 4.89
C GLY A 487 24.73 -3.11 3.68
N GLN A 488 23.40 -3.10 3.63
CA GLN A 488 22.63 -2.49 2.54
C GLN A 488 22.76 -0.96 2.48
N PHE A 489 23.03 -0.32 3.63
CA PHE A 489 23.22 1.11 3.76
C PHE A 489 24.61 1.43 4.28
N ASP A 490 25.15 2.58 3.83
CA ASP A 490 26.45 3.06 4.31
C ASP A 490 26.32 3.56 5.75
N VAL A 491 25.22 4.26 6.05
CA VAL A 491 24.91 4.81 7.38
C VAL A 491 23.49 4.45 7.80
N VAL A 492 23.33 4.01 9.04
CA VAL A 492 22.03 3.90 9.70
C VAL A 492 22.00 4.90 10.85
N VAL A 493 20.92 5.68 10.95
CA VAL A 493 20.74 6.70 11.99
C VAL A 493 19.61 6.25 12.92
N LEU A 494 19.80 6.44 14.22
CA LEU A 494 18.81 6.25 15.26
C LEU A 494 18.84 7.49 16.17
N SER A 495 18.11 8.53 15.77
CA SER A 495 18.20 9.85 16.40
C SER A 495 17.09 10.06 17.43
N GLN A 496 17.46 10.11 18.71
CA GLN A 496 16.53 10.27 19.85
C GLN A 496 15.40 9.23 19.88
N THR A 497 15.68 8.02 19.38
CA THR A 497 14.72 6.90 19.34
C THR A 497 15.11 5.78 20.31
N LEU A 498 16.40 5.65 20.67
CA LEU A 498 16.86 4.50 21.48
C LEU A 498 16.20 4.41 22.87
N GLN A 499 15.85 5.56 23.45
CA GLN A 499 15.21 5.63 24.76
C GLN A 499 13.71 5.35 24.74
N THR A 500 13.08 5.27 23.57
CA THR A 500 11.65 5.04 23.38
C THR A 500 11.33 3.60 22.93
N VAL A 501 12.31 2.85 22.43
CA VAL A 501 12.13 1.44 22.03
C VAL A 501 12.15 0.50 23.24
N LEU A 502 11.46 -0.64 23.15
CA LEU A 502 11.45 -1.72 24.13
C LEU A 502 12.67 -2.64 23.98
N ASP A 503 13.12 -2.98 22.78
CA ASP A 503 14.25 -3.90 22.53
C ASP A 503 15.51 -3.15 22.06
N VAL A 504 16.21 -2.52 23.02
CA VAL A 504 17.44 -1.74 22.78
C VAL A 504 18.53 -2.59 22.10
N GLU A 505 18.74 -3.81 22.57
CA GLU A 505 19.80 -4.68 22.04
C GLU A 505 19.48 -5.15 20.61
N GLY A 506 18.22 -5.54 20.37
CA GLY A 506 17.75 -5.94 19.05
C GLY A 506 17.89 -4.81 18.03
N VAL A 507 17.48 -3.59 18.39
CA VAL A 507 17.59 -2.41 17.51
C VAL A 507 19.04 -2.10 17.16
N LEU A 508 19.96 -2.08 18.14
CA LEU A 508 21.39 -1.82 17.87
C LEU A 508 22.02 -2.92 17.00
N SER A 509 21.63 -4.19 17.24
CA SER A 509 22.08 -5.32 16.43
C SER A 509 21.62 -5.22 14.98
N GLU A 510 20.34 -4.90 14.75
CA GLU A 510 19.78 -4.69 13.41
C GLU A 510 20.39 -3.47 12.72
N MET A 511 20.56 -2.35 13.44
CA MET A 511 21.22 -1.15 12.95
C MET A 511 22.62 -1.44 12.42
N LEU A 512 23.45 -2.13 13.20
CA LEU A 512 24.80 -2.52 12.82
C LEU A 512 24.84 -3.67 11.81
N ARG A 513 23.75 -4.43 11.67
CA ARG A 513 23.60 -5.41 10.59
C ARG A 513 23.33 -4.73 9.26
N ILE A 514 22.40 -3.80 9.24
CA ILE A 514 21.92 -3.15 8.02
C ILE A 514 22.94 -2.10 7.54
N GLY A 515 23.57 -1.38 8.46
CA GLY A 515 24.52 -0.31 8.20
C GLY A 515 25.98 -0.76 8.27
N ARG A 516 26.86 -0.07 7.53
CA ARG A 516 28.31 -0.14 7.78
C ARG A 516 28.72 0.73 8.97
N LEU A 517 28.03 1.85 9.15
CA LEU A 517 28.17 2.78 10.27
C LEU A 517 26.82 3.00 10.93
N GLY A 518 26.80 3.05 12.26
CA GLY A 518 25.64 3.47 13.03
C GLY A 518 25.85 4.85 13.62
N ILE A 519 24.85 5.73 13.57
CA ILE A 519 24.84 7.01 14.32
C ILE A 519 23.65 6.99 15.27
N VAL A 520 23.92 6.98 16.58
CA VAL A 520 22.87 6.98 17.62
C VAL A 520 22.92 8.31 18.37
N SER A 521 21.78 8.98 18.54
CA SER A 521 21.66 10.09 19.50
C SER A 521 20.61 9.78 20.57
N PHE A 522 20.85 10.23 21.80
CA PHE A 522 19.90 10.04 22.90
C PHE A 522 20.12 11.11 24.00
N PRO A 523 19.05 11.48 24.74
CA PRO A 523 19.17 12.36 25.89
C PRO A 523 19.96 11.70 27.03
N ASN A 524 20.88 12.44 27.65
CA ASN A 524 21.70 11.97 28.77
C ASN A 524 21.03 12.29 30.11
N PHE A 525 20.42 11.28 30.76
CA PHE A 525 19.73 11.48 32.03
C PHE A 525 20.66 11.69 33.23
N ALA A 526 21.97 11.53 33.04
CA ALA A 526 22.99 11.84 34.03
C ALA A 526 23.42 13.32 34.03
N TYR A 527 22.76 14.19 33.26
CA TYR A 527 23.02 15.63 33.24
C TYR A 527 22.88 16.26 34.63
N ARG A 528 23.80 17.16 34.99
CA ARG A 528 23.92 17.76 36.33
C ARG A 528 22.60 18.35 36.83
N LYS A 529 21.86 19.07 35.99
CA LYS A 529 20.60 19.72 36.41
C LYS A 529 19.59 18.68 36.88
N LEU A 530 19.46 17.57 36.15
CA LEU A 530 18.59 16.46 36.54
C LEU A 530 19.01 15.83 37.86
N ARG A 531 20.32 15.61 38.08
CA ARG A 531 20.83 15.09 39.35
C ARG A 531 20.53 16.03 40.50
N GLN A 532 20.71 17.33 40.28
CA GLN A 532 20.47 18.36 41.29
C GLN A 532 19.00 18.37 41.69
N MET A 533 18.07 18.37 40.73
CA MET A 533 16.63 18.34 41.01
C MET A 533 16.22 17.09 41.80
N LEU A 534 16.75 15.92 41.41
CA LEU A 534 16.43 14.69 42.12
C LEU A 534 17.00 14.69 43.55
N THR A 535 18.22 15.21 43.73
CA THR A 535 18.94 15.17 45.01
C THR A 535 18.49 16.26 45.97
N GLU A 536 18.32 17.49 45.48
CA GLU A 536 18.04 18.68 46.28
C GLU A 536 16.54 18.96 46.41
N GLU A 537 15.75 18.69 45.37
CA GLU A 537 14.31 19.00 45.34
C GLU A 537 13.42 17.76 45.54
N GLY A 538 13.97 16.54 45.40
CA GLY A 538 13.21 15.30 45.46
C GLY A 538 12.15 15.18 44.36
N ARG A 539 12.35 15.86 43.23
CA ARG A 539 11.42 15.89 42.09
C ARG A 539 11.90 14.99 40.97
N ALA A 540 10.95 14.45 40.21
CA ALA A 540 11.27 13.74 38.98
C ALA A 540 11.99 14.70 38.01
N PRO A 541 13.05 14.25 37.32
CA PRO A 541 13.89 15.15 36.53
C PRO A 541 13.15 15.76 35.34
N GLU A 542 13.28 17.09 35.15
CA GLU A 542 12.73 17.86 34.02
C GLU A 542 13.68 19.03 33.74
N ALA A 543 14.18 19.18 32.51
CA ALA A 543 15.07 20.29 32.14
C ALA A 543 14.68 20.87 30.78
N LEU A 544 15.10 22.11 30.48
CA LEU A 544 14.90 22.68 29.14
C LEU A 544 15.62 21.84 28.06
N GLY A 545 15.27 22.05 26.79
CA GLY A 545 15.85 21.31 25.67
C GLY A 545 15.26 19.91 25.49
N VAL A 546 16.09 18.90 25.28
CA VAL A 546 15.63 17.51 24.97
C VAL A 546 15.01 16.77 26.17
N LEU A 547 15.14 17.32 27.38
CA LEU A 547 14.68 16.72 28.64
C LEU A 547 13.44 17.42 29.24
N HIS A 548 12.68 18.15 28.41
CA HIS A 548 11.55 18.99 28.83
C HIS A 548 10.27 18.24 29.19
N HIS A 549 10.25 16.93 28.98
CA HIS A 549 9.07 16.13 29.26
C HIS A 549 8.87 15.93 30.76
N LYS A 550 7.62 16.10 31.20
CA LYS A 550 7.21 15.72 32.55
C LYS A 550 7.20 14.19 32.68
N TRP A 551 7.51 13.70 33.87
CA TRP A 551 7.62 12.25 34.14
C TRP A 551 6.36 11.44 33.80
N TYR A 552 5.18 12.06 33.86
CA TYR A 552 3.89 11.42 33.56
C TYR A 552 3.46 11.56 32.09
N ASN A 553 4.22 12.28 31.26
CA ASN A 553 3.94 12.50 29.84
C ASN A 553 5.23 12.61 29.03
N THR A 554 6.08 11.60 29.18
CA THR A 554 7.36 11.45 28.48
C THR A 554 7.30 10.25 27.54
N PRO A 555 7.84 10.35 26.32
CA PRO A 555 7.97 9.20 25.42
C PRO A 555 9.11 8.25 25.86
N ASN A 556 9.98 8.70 26.76
CA ASN A 556 11.16 7.96 27.20
C ASN A 556 10.75 6.81 28.12
N LEU A 557 11.01 5.57 27.69
CA LEU A 557 10.81 4.35 28.49
C LEU A 557 12.01 4.06 29.39
N ARG A 558 13.19 4.57 29.03
CA ARG A 558 14.45 4.37 29.76
C ARG A 558 15.14 5.70 30.03
N PHE A 559 15.74 5.76 31.22
CA PHE A 559 16.44 6.93 31.74
C PHE A 559 17.92 6.57 31.95
N PHE A 560 18.68 6.46 30.86
CA PHE A 560 20.08 6.01 30.89
C PHE A 560 21.05 7.16 30.57
N SER A 561 22.32 6.91 30.84
CA SER A 561 23.40 7.89 30.70
C SER A 561 24.39 7.52 29.60
N ILE A 562 25.29 8.46 29.30
CA ILE A 562 26.45 8.21 28.42
C ILE A 562 27.25 7.02 28.95
N ALA A 563 27.50 6.96 30.27
CA ALA A 563 28.27 5.88 30.89
C ALA A 563 27.56 4.51 30.79
N ASP A 564 26.24 4.48 30.91
CA ASP A 564 25.45 3.24 30.72
C ASP A 564 25.57 2.74 29.28
N PHE A 565 25.48 3.65 28.31
CA PHE A 565 25.58 3.32 26.90
C PHE A 565 27.00 2.85 26.49
N GLU A 566 28.05 3.47 27.03
CA GLU A 566 29.44 3.01 26.84
C GLU A 566 29.64 1.60 27.43
N THR A 567 29.01 1.32 28.57
CA THR A 567 29.04 -0.01 29.20
C THR A 567 28.34 -1.04 28.31
N LEU A 568 27.14 -0.72 27.83
CA LEU A 568 26.40 -1.56 26.87
C LEU A 568 27.23 -1.86 25.62
N CYS A 569 27.84 -0.84 25.01
CA CYS A 569 28.68 -1.03 23.82
C CYS A 569 29.83 -1.99 24.10
N ARG A 570 30.51 -1.83 25.24
CA ARG A 570 31.63 -2.71 25.65
C ARG A 570 31.17 -4.15 25.85
N GLU A 571 30.04 -4.36 26.53
CA GLU A 571 29.48 -5.69 26.80
C GLU A 571 29.02 -6.40 25.53
N LYS A 572 28.53 -5.65 24.53
CA LYS A 572 28.09 -6.18 23.24
C LYS A 572 29.18 -6.21 22.18
N GLY A 573 30.40 -5.76 22.51
CA GLY A 573 31.52 -5.70 21.57
C GLY A 573 31.32 -4.70 20.43
N ILE A 574 30.51 -3.65 20.64
CA ILE A 574 30.26 -2.58 19.66
C ILE A 574 31.40 -1.55 19.74
N ALA A 575 32.02 -1.25 18.60
CA ALA A 575 33.09 -0.26 18.54
C ALA A 575 32.52 1.16 18.54
N ILE A 576 32.89 1.98 19.52
CA ILE A 576 32.62 3.42 19.51
C ILE A 576 33.75 4.09 18.72
N LEU A 577 33.43 4.60 17.53
CA LEU A 577 34.38 5.26 16.64
C LEU A 577 34.56 6.73 16.97
N GLN A 578 33.46 7.38 17.38
CA GLN A 578 33.43 8.79 17.76
C GLN A 578 32.27 9.04 18.71
N MET A 579 32.45 9.97 19.65
CA MET A 579 31.39 10.49 20.51
C MET A 579 31.40 12.01 20.46
N LEU A 580 30.23 12.60 20.29
CA LEU A 580 29.96 14.02 20.49
C LEU A 580 28.98 14.15 21.66
N ALA A 581 29.16 15.15 22.50
CA ALA A 581 28.24 15.46 23.60
C ALA A 581 27.92 16.95 23.55
N LEU A 582 26.67 17.30 23.83
CA LEU A 582 26.12 18.63 23.65
C LEU A 582 25.42 19.07 24.94
N ASP A 583 25.51 20.36 25.26
CA ASP A 583 24.54 21.05 26.13
C ASP A 583 23.60 21.82 25.19
N THR A 584 22.40 21.27 24.94
CA THR A 584 21.45 21.82 23.98
C THR A 584 20.81 23.12 24.45
N GLU A 585 20.80 23.38 25.77
CA GLU A 585 20.34 24.65 26.34
C GLU A 585 21.34 25.77 26.07
N ALA A 586 22.64 25.48 26.23
CA ALA A 586 23.71 26.42 25.94
C ALA A 586 24.13 26.46 24.46
N GLY A 587 23.74 25.45 23.67
CA GLY A 587 24.08 25.32 22.24
C GLY A 587 25.57 25.04 21.98
N VAL A 588 26.25 24.38 22.92
CA VAL A 588 27.71 24.15 22.86
C VAL A 588 28.09 22.66 22.94
N ASP A 589 29.23 22.33 22.34
CA ASP A 589 29.85 21.02 22.46
C ASP A 589 30.54 20.87 23.83
N VAL A 590 30.41 19.70 24.46
CA VAL A 590 30.90 19.41 25.81
C VAL A 590 31.97 18.32 25.73
N ALA A 591 33.22 18.69 26.01
CA ALA A 591 34.34 17.75 26.09
C ALA A 591 34.70 17.35 27.52
N ASP A 592 34.56 18.27 28.48
CA ASP A 592 34.90 18.01 29.88
C ASP A 592 33.72 17.39 30.63
N ASN A 593 33.95 16.20 31.19
CA ASN A 593 32.98 15.38 31.91
C ASN A 593 31.59 15.34 31.22
N PRO A 594 31.51 14.81 29.98
CA PRO A 594 30.30 14.87 29.17
C PRO A 594 29.12 14.18 29.85
N ASN A 595 29.35 13.08 30.57
CA ASN A 595 28.29 12.38 31.31
C ASN A 595 27.61 13.24 32.39
N LEU A 596 28.29 14.28 32.90
CA LEU A 596 27.75 15.23 33.86
C LEU A 596 27.25 16.52 33.20
N ASN A 597 27.97 17.02 32.19
CA ASN A 597 27.81 18.37 31.67
C ASN A 597 27.04 18.45 30.34
N ALA A 598 26.76 17.32 29.70
CA ALA A 598 25.95 17.26 28.48
C ALA A 598 24.55 16.72 28.75
N ASP A 599 23.54 17.29 28.10
CA ASP A 599 22.15 16.83 28.14
C ASP A 599 21.81 15.89 26.98
N LEU A 600 22.69 15.82 25.97
CA LEU A 600 22.53 14.99 24.77
C LEU A 600 23.88 14.39 24.35
N ALA A 601 23.86 13.15 23.87
CA ALA A 601 25.03 12.51 23.27
C ALA A 601 24.71 11.97 21.87
N ILE A 602 25.75 11.93 21.03
CA ILE A 602 25.74 11.35 19.69
C ILE A 602 26.95 10.43 19.56
N PHE A 603 26.71 9.17 19.20
CA PHE A 603 27.73 8.15 19.04
C PHE A 603 27.78 7.67 17.59
N VAL A 604 29.00 7.58 17.05
CA VAL A 604 29.28 6.86 15.80
C VAL A 604 29.79 5.48 16.17
N LEU A 605 29.11 4.46 15.66
CA LEU A 605 29.30 3.06 15.98
C LEU A 605 29.80 2.29 14.76
N GLY A 606 30.68 1.34 15.00
CA GLY A 606 31.12 0.32 14.07
C GLY A 606 30.87 -1.08 14.63
N ARG A 607 30.93 -2.08 13.74
CA ARG A 607 30.97 -3.49 14.11
C ARG A 607 32.33 -3.93 14.60
#